data_AF-A0A1M3MTG2-F1
#
_entry.id   AF-A0A1M3MTG2-F1
#
_cell.length_a   1.000
_cell.length_b   1.000
_cell.length_c   1.000
_cell.angle_alpha   90.00
_cell.angle_beta   90.00
_cell.angle_gamma   90.00
#
_symmetry.space_group_name_H-M   'P 1'
#
loop_
_entity.id
_entity.type
_entity.pdbx_description
1 polymer ?
#
loop_
_entity_poly.entity_id
_entity_poly.type
_entity_poly.pdbx_seq_one_letter_code
_entity_poly.pdbx_strand_id
1 'polypeptide(L)'
;MVKKAFAIASIAALTGMVVAIAAAGCASNDGVTPVEDGGSEPDVRTPPPNPDGDDDDDDDGGDGKCYDEKPLDVSAEKYQPPRTKPGACKENVLEVIDDLIASKQSATFDELKAAIVAKESTVCAECVFGEDGDTWAPIVEKDGQVIVLNGGGCVELVSEKADCGKAYFHWDLCLSKACSKCTGSEAKSCAQDAQLTACKGASEALVAACGGTEAEVNKHLGACFKAGEVSVKGPIREQCIKGVDKDASTD
;
A
#
# COMPACT_ATOMS: atom_id res chain seq x y z
N MET A 1 -14.57 -18.42 13.74
CA MET A 1 -13.34 -18.20 12.94
C MET A 1 -13.70 -17.34 11.74
N VAL A 2 -13.35 -16.06 11.74
CA VAL A 2 -13.64 -15.16 10.61
C VAL A 2 -12.40 -15.12 9.72
N LYS A 3 -12.52 -15.58 8.47
CA LYS A 3 -11.45 -15.40 7.47
C LYS A 3 -11.46 -13.93 7.04
N LYS A 4 -10.38 -13.20 7.31
CA LYS A 4 -10.24 -11.79 6.88
C LYS A 4 -10.14 -11.76 5.35
N ALA A 5 -11.13 -11.19 4.69
CA ALA A 5 -11.09 -10.95 3.25
C ALA A 5 -10.28 -9.69 2.97
N PHE A 6 -9.16 -9.84 2.27
CA PHE A 6 -8.39 -8.71 1.74
C PHE A 6 -8.80 -8.52 0.28
N ALA A 7 -9.24 -7.33 -0.09
CA ALA A 7 -9.57 -7.01 -1.48
C ALA A 7 -8.28 -6.68 -2.24
N ILE A 8 -7.99 -7.44 -3.30
CA ILE A 8 -7.00 -7.00 -4.29
C ILE A 8 -7.62 -5.79 -5.01
N ALA A 9 -7.13 -4.59 -4.71
CA ALA A 9 -7.83 -3.35 -4.98
C ALA A 9 -7.85 -2.99 -6.48
N SER A 10 -8.97 -3.30 -7.16
CA SER A 10 -9.27 -2.85 -8.52
C SER A 10 -9.57 -1.36 -8.58
N ILE A 11 -8.53 -0.51 -8.52
CA ILE A 11 -8.69 0.94 -8.65
C ILE A 11 -8.86 1.32 -10.13
N ALA A 12 -10.10 1.16 -10.60
CA ALA A 12 -10.54 1.61 -11.90
C ALA A 12 -10.64 3.15 -11.93
N ALA A 13 -9.64 3.78 -12.57
CA ALA A 13 -9.63 5.15 -13.07
C ALA A 13 -9.92 6.32 -12.10
N LEU A 14 -8.91 7.18 -11.93
CA LEU A 14 -9.09 8.62 -12.13
C LEU A 14 -7.76 9.25 -12.54
N THR A 15 -7.74 10.01 -13.63
CA THR A 15 -6.54 10.73 -14.10
C THR A 15 -6.13 11.81 -13.11
N GLY A 16 -4.82 11.96 -12.89
CA GLY A 16 -4.26 12.84 -11.85
C GLY A 16 -3.82 12.01 -10.64
N MET A 17 -2.52 11.68 -10.66
CA MET A 17 -1.73 10.89 -9.71
C MET A 17 -2.35 10.67 -8.33
N VAL A 18 -2.84 9.44 -8.12
CA VAL A 18 -3.01 8.83 -6.80
C VAL A 18 -2.53 7.40 -6.95
N VAL A 19 -1.44 7.06 -6.29
CA VAL A 19 -1.00 5.65 -6.19
C VAL A 19 -2.02 4.89 -5.37
N ALA A 20 -2.32 3.66 -5.78
CA ALA A 20 -3.33 2.86 -5.13
C ALA A 20 -2.92 2.52 -3.69
N ILE A 21 -3.72 2.98 -2.71
CA ILE A 21 -3.56 2.63 -1.30
C ILE A 21 -3.95 1.15 -1.12
N ALA A 22 -3.01 0.26 -1.43
CA ALA A 22 -3.09 -1.15 -1.12
C ALA A 22 -2.80 -1.31 0.38
N ALA A 23 -3.87 -1.35 1.19
CA ALA A 23 -3.79 -1.33 2.64
C ALA A 23 -3.09 -2.59 3.23
N ALA A 24 -1.76 -2.54 3.29
CA ALA A 24 -0.93 -3.43 4.10
C ALA A 24 -0.97 -2.93 5.56
N GLY A 25 -1.84 -3.53 6.37
CA GLY A 25 -2.16 -3.01 7.70
C GLY A 25 -1.06 -3.24 8.73
N CYS A 26 -0.68 -2.18 9.44
CA CYS A 26 -0.09 -2.32 10.77
C CYS A 26 -1.12 -2.98 11.69
N ALA A 27 -0.87 -4.20 12.14
CA ALA A 27 -1.78 -4.94 13.01
C ALA A 27 -1.55 -4.57 14.48
N SER A 28 -2.56 -3.92 15.09
CA SER A 28 -2.76 -3.92 16.54
C SER A 28 -4.20 -4.34 16.83
N ASN A 29 -4.37 -5.42 17.60
CA ASN A 29 -5.66 -5.70 18.22
C ASN A 29 -5.77 -4.83 19.47
N ASP A 30 -6.90 -4.16 19.65
CA ASP A 30 -7.46 -3.96 20.98
C ASP A 30 -8.90 -4.47 21.00
N GLY A 31 -9.27 -5.14 22.10
CA GLY A 31 -10.50 -5.92 22.18
C GLY A 31 -11.65 -5.14 22.79
N VAL A 32 -12.75 -4.98 22.05
CA VAL A 32 -14.04 -4.58 22.61
C VAL A 32 -14.99 -5.78 22.60
N THR A 33 -15.54 -6.10 23.78
CA THR A 33 -16.51 -7.18 23.97
C THR A 33 -17.86 -6.83 23.33
N PRO A 34 -18.60 -7.82 22.79
CA PRO A 34 -19.95 -7.57 22.28
C PRO A 34 -20.90 -7.23 23.42
N VAL A 35 -21.84 -6.33 23.14
CA VAL A 35 -23.07 -6.11 23.92
C VAL A 35 -24.21 -6.10 22.91
N GLU A 36 -25.24 -6.93 23.13
CA GLU A 36 -26.37 -7.09 22.21
C GLU A 36 -27.62 -6.32 22.69
N ASP A 37 -28.52 -6.08 21.72
CA ASP A 37 -29.95 -5.77 21.84
C ASP A 37 -30.46 -4.45 22.44
N GLY A 38 -31.60 -4.01 21.89
CA GLY A 38 -32.57 -3.12 22.55
C GLY A 38 -32.70 -1.71 21.94
N GLY A 39 -33.68 -1.50 21.05
CA GLY A 39 -34.03 -0.16 20.55
C GLY A 39 -35.45 0.29 20.96
N SER A 40 -35.65 1.60 21.16
CA SER A 40 -36.91 2.38 21.00
C SER A 40 -36.76 3.79 21.60
N GLU A 41 -37.15 4.81 20.84
CA GLU A 41 -37.37 6.22 21.25
C GLU A 41 -38.84 6.47 21.68
N PRO A 42 -39.26 7.68 22.12
CA PRO A 42 -38.57 8.76 22.87
C PRO A 42 -39.44 9.32 24.04
N ASP A 43 -38.89 10.21 24.90
CA ASP A 43 -39.63 11.38 25.43
C ASP A 43 -38.72 12.49 26.04
N VAL A 44 -39.31 13.65 26.40
CA VAL A 44 -38.68 14.98 26.52
C VAL A 44 -38.50 15.50 27.96
N ARG A 45 -37.38 16.19 28.28
CA ARG A 45 -37.34 17.40 29.17
C ARG A 45 -35.96 18.12 29.31
N THR A 46 -36.02 19.45 29.46
CA THR A 46 -34.93 20.41 29.80
C THR A 46 -35.55 21.75 30.30
N PRO A 47 -34.78 22.73 30.83
CA PRO A 47 -33.39 22.71 31.36
C PRO A 47 -33.43 22.77 32.92
N PRO A 48 -33.08 23.83 33.73
CA PRO A 48 -32.67 25.23 33.50
C PRO A 48 -31.19 25.48 34.03
N PRO A 49 -30.71 26.61 34.64
CA PRO A 49 -29.31 27.09 34.36
C PRO A 49 -28.36 27.41 35.55
N ASN A 50 -27.03 27.41 35.26
CA ASN A 50 -25.89 28.25 35.74
C ASN A 50 -25.68 28.56 37.26
N PRO A 51 -24.45 28.91 37.74
CA PRO A 51 -23.35 29.57 37.00
C PRO A 51 -21.89 29.11 37.23
N ASP A 52 -21.04 29.57 36.29
CA ASP A 52 -19.63 30.04 36.34
C ASP A 52 -18.53 29.23 37.08
N GLY A 53 -17.39 29.08 36.40
CA GLY A 53 -16.18 28.41 36.86
C GLY A 53 -15.19 28.21 35.70
N ASP A 54 -14.36 29.22 35.46
CA ASP A 54 -13.61 29.43 34.20
C ASP A 54 -12.33 28.58 34.03
N ASP A 55 -11.78 28.67 32.81
CA ASP A 55 -10.39 28.42 32.39
C ASP A 55 -9.78 27.01 32.58
N ASP A 56 -9.87 26.20 31.50
CA ASP A 56 -8.67 25.84 30.71
C ASP A 56 -9.11 25.47 29.27
N ASP A 57 -8.83 26.33 28.28
CA ASP A 57 -9.23 26.17 26.87
C ASP A 57 -8.31 25.21 26.10
N ASP A 58 -8.62 23.91 26.10
CA ASP A 58 -8.22 22.99 25.02
C ASP A 58 -9.31 22.97 23.92
N ASP A 59 -9.48 24.10 23.21
CA ASP A 59 -10.48 24.26 22.14
C ASP A 59 -10.14 23.40 20.90
N ASP A 60 -11.15 22.75 20.33
CA ASP A 60 -11.00 21.66 19.36
C ASP A 60 -10.78 22.19 17.93
N GLY A 61 -9.57 22.70 17.68
CA GLY A 61 -9.12 23.21 16.38
C GLY A 61 -8.92 22.13 15.29
N GLY A 62 -9.41 20.91 15.50
CA GLY A 62 -9.32 19.79 14.57
C GLY A 62 -10.32 19.88 13.41
N ASP A 63 -9.98 20.62 12.36
CA ASP A 63 -10.69 20.62 11.07
C ASP A 63 -10.98 19.15 10.65
N GLY A 64 -12.26 18.79 10.48
CA GLY A 64 -12.78 17.42 10.61
C GLY A 64 -12.34 16.40 9.54
N LYS A 65 -11.04 16.11 9.50
CA LYS A 65 -10.35 15.26 8.53
C LYS A 65 -10.11 13.86 9.10
N CYS A 66 -10.09 12.86 8.21
CA CYS A 66 -9.74 11.48 8.56
C CYS A 66 -8.22 11.27 8.83
N TYR A 67 -7.37 12.30 8.69
CA TYR A 67 -5.92 12.24 8.81
C TYR A 67 -5.36 13.42 9.61
N ASP A 68 -4.15 13.25 10.17
CA ASP A 68 -3.38 14.31 10.84
C ASP A 68 -2.32 14.86 9.88
N GLU A 69 -2.05 16.17 9.93
CA GLU A 69 -1.06 16.85 9.08
C GLU A 69 0.35 16.90 9.68
N LYS A 70 0.53 16.48 10.94
CA LYS A 70 1.83 16.42 11.61
C LYS A 70 2.83 15.55 10.82
N PRO A 71 4.09 16.00 10.62
CA PRO A 71 5.12 15.22 9.94
C PRO A 71 5.31 13.82 10.54
N LEU A 72 5.23 12.80 9.70
CA LEU A 72 5.47 11.40 10.07
C LEU A 72 6.90 11.01 9.69
N ASP A 73 7.66 10.49 10.67
CA ASP A 73 8.92 9.82 10.38
C ASP A 73 8.69 8.33 10.07
N VAL A 74 9.27 7.90 8.95
CA VAL A 74 9.29 6.53 8.45
C VAL A 74 10.71 6.07 8.12
N SER A 75 11.73 6.91 8.36
CA SER A 75 13.12 6.66 7.96
C SER A 75 13.75 5.45 8.67
N ALA A 76 13.26 5.12 9.87
CA ALA A 76 13.63 3.94 10.64
C ALA A 76 13.10 2.61 10.07
N GLU A 77 12.12 2.65 9.17
CA GLU A 77 11.49 1.45 8.59
C GLU A 77 12.43 0.78 7.58
N LYS A 78 12.64 -0.53 7.72
CA LYS A 78 13.64 -1.23 6.92
C LYS A 78 13.13 -1.51 5.50
N TYR A 79 13.75 -0.88 4.50
CA TYR A 79 13.65 -1.31 3.10
C TYR A 79 14.59 -2.50 2.83
N GLN A 80 14.18 -3.45 1.99
CA GLN A 80 15.03 -4.52 1.47
C GLN A 80 15.01 -4.52 -0.07
N PRO A 81 16.14 -4.80 -0.76
CA PRO A 81 16.20 -4.81 -2.22
C PRO A 81 15.23 -5.82 -2.88
N PRO A 82 14.84 -5.61 -4.15
CA PRO A 82 14.05 -6.56 -4.92
C PRO A 82 14.74 -7.91 -5.11
N ARG A 83 13.99 -8.99 -4.93
CA ARG A 83 14.40 -10.35 -5.25
C ARG A 83 14.07 -10.67 -6.72
N THR A 84 15.03 -10.43 -7.61
CA THR A 84 14.89 -10.77 -9.04
C THR A 84 15.01 -12.28 -9.31
N LYS A 85 14.15 -12.82 -10.17
CA LYS A 85 14.33 -14.10 -10.86
C LYS A 85 13.83 -13.96 -12.31
N PRO A 86 14.67 -13.51 -13.27
CA PRO A 86 14.32 -13.41 -14.69
C PRO A 86 13.65 -14.68 -15.23
N GLY A 87 12.57 -14.51 -16.00
CA GLY A 87 11.87 -15.62 -16.64
C GLY A 87 11.24 -16.67 -15.71
N ALA A 88 11.21 -16.44 -14.38
CA ALA A 88 10.52 -17.33 -13.45
C ALA A 88 9.00 -17.33 -13.68
N CYS A 89 8.47 -16.19 -14.15
CA CYS A 89 7.12 -16.02 -14.67
C CYS A 89 7.11 -15.65 -16.15
N LYS A 90 5.97 -15.86 -16.80
CA LYS A 90 5.61 -15.40 -18.14
C LYS A 90 4.57 -14.27 -18.05
N GLU A 91 4.37 -13.54 -19.14
CA GLU A 91 3.34 -12.47 -19.21
C GLU A 91 1.91 -12.97 -18.93
N ASN A 92 1.59 -14.24 -19.16
CA ASN A 92 0.26 -14.79 -18.85
C ASN A 92 -0.05 -14.84 -17.33
N VAL A 93 0.94 -14.68 -16.42
CA VAL A 93 0.67 -14.52 -14.98
C VAL A 93 -0.21 -13.29 -14.70
N LEU A 94 -0.10 -12.28 -15.55
CA LEU A 94 -0.86 -11.03 -15.43
C LEU A 94 -2.32 -11.21 -15.85
N GLU A 95 -2.59 -12.13 -16.79
CA GLU A 95 -3.95 -12.54 -17.15
C GLU A 95 -4.57 -13.39 -16.03
N VAL A 96 -3.80 -14.26 -15.38
CA VAL A 96 -4.24 -15.06 -14.21
C VAL A 96 -4.69 -14.16 -13.04
N ILE A 97 -4.03 -13.01 -12.85
CA ILE A 97 -4.43 -12.00 -11.87
C ILE A 97 -5.77 -11.35 -12.26
N ASP A 98 -5.96 -10.97 -13.53
CA ASP A 98 -7.22 -10.37 -14.00
C ASP A 98 -8.38 -11.37 -13.91
N ASP A 99 -8.20 -12.61 -14.38
CA ASP A 99 -9.21 -13.68 -14.34
C ASP A 99 -9.69 -13.94 -12.90
N LEU A 100 -8.78 -13.96 -11.92
CA LEU A 100 -9.11 -14.20 -10.51
C LEU A 100 -9.92 -13.05 -9.90
N ILE A 101 -9.65 -11.81 -10.32
CA ILE A 101 -10.33 -10.61 -9.84
C ILE A 101 -11.67 -10.40 -10.57
N ALA A 102 -11.74 -10.67 -11.87
CA ALA A 102 -12.97 -10.63 -12.65
C ALA A 102 -13.97 -11.73 -12.22
N SER A 103 -13.47 -12.87 -11.74
CA SER A 103 -14.32 -13.98 -11.27
C SER A 103 -14.75 -13.88 -9.80
N LYS A 104 -14.24 -12.92 -9.01
CA LYS A 104 -14.55 -12.81 -7.57
C LYS A 104 -14.66 -11.38 -7.05
N GLN A 105 -15.67 -11.12 -6.22
CA GLN A 105 -15.81 -9.85 -5.49
C GLN A 105 -14.68 -9.61 -4.46
N SER A 106 -14.02 -10.68 -3.99
CA SER A 106 -12.73 -10.63 -3.31
C SER A 106 -12.01 -11.97 -3.48
N ALA A 107 -10.68 -11.94 -3.57
CA ALA A 107 -9.84 -13.13 -3.69
C ALA A 107 -8.66 -13.02 -2.74
N THR A 108 -8.27 -14.10 -2.07
CA THR A 108 -7.15 -14.05 -1.11
C THR A 108 -5.80 -14.23 -1.80
N PHE A 109 -4.72 -13.87 -1.09
CA PHE A 109 -3.36 -14.14 -1.55
C PHE A 109 -3.06 -15.65 -1.70
N ASP A 110 -3.60 -16.52 -0.84
CA ASP A 110 -3.55 -17.99 -1.02
C ASP A 110 -4.21 -18.42 -2.33
N GLU A 111 -5.36 -17.83 -2.67
CA GLU A 111 -6.09 -18.17 -3.90
C GLU A 111 -5.36 -17.67 -5.13
N LEU A 112 -4.67 -16.52 -5.06
CA LEU A 112 -3.78 -16.04 -6.11
C LEU A 112 -2.55 -16.95 -6.28
N LYS A 113 -1.93 -17.35 -5.18
CA LYS A 113 -0.81 -18.30 -5.14
C LYS A 113 -1.20 -19.63 -5.78
N ALA A 114 -2.36 -20.17 -5.41
CA ALA A 114 -2.93 -21.38 -6.00
C ALA A 114 -3.29 -21.21 -7.48
N ALA A 115 -3.83 -20.06 -7.90
CA ALA A 115 -4.15 -19.78 -9.29
C ALA A 115 -2.89 -19.73 -10.17
N ILE A 116 -1.82 -19.08 -9.71
CA ILE A 116 -0.53 -19.01 -10.41
C ILE A 116 0.12 -20.40 -10.52
N VAL A 117 0.11 -21.21 -9.44
CA VAL A 117 0.59 -22.60 -9.49
C VAL A 117 -0.21 -23.44 -10.49
N ALA A 118 -1.54 -23.29 -10.52
CA ALA A 118 -2.44 -24.10 -11.35
C ALA A 118 -2.50 -23.68 -12.84
N LYS A 119 -2.16 -22.42 -13.14
CA LYS A 119 -2.23 -21.85 -14.51
C LYS A 119 -0.86 -21.66 -15.16
N GLU A 120 0.21 -21.58 -14.37
CA GLU A 120 1.54 -21.29 -14.88
C GLU A 120 2.62 -22.22 -14.31
N SER A 121 3.07 -21.99 -13.06
CA SER A 121 4.08 -22.83 -12.41
C SER A 121 4.27 -22.50 -10.92
N THR A 122 4.80 -23.47 -10.17
CA THR A 122 5.31 -23.25 -8.81
C THR A 122 6.47 -22.25 -8.79
N VAL A 123 7.37 -22.29 -9.79
CA VAL A 123 8.54 -21.40 -9.87
C VAL A 123 8.13 -19.93 -9.97
N CYS A 124 7.07 -19.64 -10.72
CA CYS A 124 6.49 -18.30 -10.78
C CYS A 124 5.90 -17.89 -9.42
N ALA A 125 5.09 -18.75 -8.78
CA ALA A 125 4.55 -18.47 -7.44
C ALA A 125 5.66 -18.25 -6.39
N GLU A 126 6.76 -19.03 -6.44
CA GLU A 126 7.98 -18.87 -5.63
C GLU A 126 8.84 -17.65 -6.02
N CYS A 127 8.50 -16.94 -7.09
CA CYS A 127 9.05 -15.62 -7.38
C CYS A 127 8.12 -14.51 -6.87
N VAL A 128 6.83 -14.59 -7.19
CA VAL A 128 5.80 -13.60 -6.83
C VAL A 128 5.65 -13.46 -5.31
N PHE A 129 5.67 -14.57 -4.58
CA PHE A 129 5.56 -14.63 -3.13
C PHE A 129 6.90 -14.98 -2.48
N GLY A 130 7.16 -14.43 -1.30
CA GLY A 130 8.33 -14.77 -0.48
C GLY A 130 8.18 -14.25 0.94
N GLU A 131 8.89 -14.88 1.87
CA GLU A 131 8.92 -14.45 3.27
C GLU A 131 9.75 -13.16 3.44
N ASP A 132 9.51 -12.43 4.54
CA ASP A 132 10.36 -11.34 5.01
C ASP A 132 11.82 -11.82 5.23
N GLY A 133 12.79 -11.13 4.63
CA GLY A 133 14.17 -11.57 4.54
C GLY A 133 15.04 -10.55 3.80
N ASP A 134 16.29 -10.91 3.47
CA ASP A 134 17.29 -9.97 2.94
C ASP A 134 17.06 -9.46 1.51
N THR A 135 16.14 -10.07 0.77
CA THR A 135 15.55 -9.49 -0.45
C THR A 135 14.05 -9.78 -0.47
N TRP A 136 13.26 -8.84 -0.98
CA TRP A 136 11.80 -8.92 -0.98
C TRP A 136 11.23 -9.32 -2.34
N ALA A 137 10.30 -10.26 -2.32
CA ALA A 137 9.45 -10.63 -3.46
C ALA A 137 8.43 -9.53 -3.80
N PRO A 138 7.74 -9.57 -4.96
CA PRO A 138 6.60 -8.69 -5.27
C PRO A 138 5.52 -8.65 -4.18
N ILE A 139 5.29 -9.77 -3.49
CA ILE A 139 4.41 -9.92 -2.33
C ILE A 139 5.22 -10.51 -1.17
N VAL A 140 5.40 -9.74 -0.10
CA VAL A 140 6.15 -10.16 1.10
C VAL A 140 5.20 -10.67 2.17
N GLU A 141 5.42 -11.90 2.60
CA GLU A 141 4.63 -12.60 3.61
C GLU A 141 5.41 -12.71 4.94
N LYS A 142 4.70 -12.67 6.07
CA LYS A 142 5.24 -12.92 7.41
C LYS A 142 4.17 -13.58 8.26
N ASP A 143 4.49 -14.70 8.90
CA ASP A 143 3.55 -15.50 9.68
C ASP A 143 2.23 -15.83 8.93
N GLY A 144 2.31 -16.03 7.61
CA GLY A 144 1.17 -16.28 6.73
C GLY A 144 0.30 -15.05 6.40
N GLN A 145 0.77 -13.84 6.66
CA GLN A 145 0.08 -12.58 6.35
C GLN A 145 0.94 -11.73 5.40
N VAL A 146 0.33 -11.08 4.40
CA VAL A 146 1.05 -10.13 3.55
C VAL A 146 1.31 -8.84 4.32
N ILE A 147 2.58 -8.43 4.40
CA ILE A 147 3.03 -7.24 5.13
C ILE A 147 3.51 -6.12 4.21
N VAL A 148 3.97 -6.42 3.00
CA VAL A 148 4.46 -5.44 2.01
C VAL A 148 4.12 -5.93 0.60
N LEU A 149 3.60 -5.04 -0.25
CA LEU A 149 3.72 -5.19 -1.70
C LEU A 149 4.98 -4.45 -2.14
N ASN A 150 5.93 -5.14 -2.77
CA ASN A 150 7.27 -4.57 -3.02
C ASN A 150 7.29 -3.63 -4.24
N GLY A 151 6.54 -2.53 -4.14
CA GLY A 151 6.52 -1.43 -5.09
C GLY A 151 7.88 -0.73 -5.19
N GLY A 152 8.57 -0.54 -4.06
CA GLY A 152 9.92 0.02 -4.02
C GLY A 152 10.92 -0.81 -4.83
N GLY A 153 10.84 -2.15 -4.76
CA GLY A 153 11.63 -3.06 -5.58
C GLY A 153 11.34 -2.96 -7.09
N CYS A 154 10.10 -2.65 -7.49
CA CYS A 154 9.81 -2.31 -8.89
C CYS A 154 10.47 -0.98 -9.29
N VAL A 155 10.33 0.04 -8.44
CA VAL A 155 10.90 1.38 -8.70
C VAL A 155 12.43 1.35 -8.73
N GLU A 156 13.10 0.54 -7.90
CA GLU A 156 14.55 0.30 -8.02
C GLU A 156 14.92 -0.22 -9.41
N LEU A 157 14.26 -1.28 -9.89
CA LEU A 157 14.58 -1.92 -11.16
C LEU A 157 14.29 -1.01 -12.37
N VAL A 158 13.21 -0.23 -12.32
CA VAL A 158 12.82 0.71 -13.40
C VAL A 158 13.64 1.99 -13.42
N SER A 159 14.22 2.40 -12.28
CA SER A 159 15.06 3.59 -12.17
C SER A 159 16.56 3.31 -12.21
N GLU A 160 16.95 2.04 -12.10
CA GLU A 160 18.33 1.55 -11.90
C GLU A 160 18.99 2.13 -10.63
N LYS A 161 18.18 2.56 -9.64
CA LYS A 161 18.62 3.27 -8.42
C LYS A 161 17.96 2.69 -7.16
N ALA A 162 18.77 2.06 -6.31
CA ALA A 162 18.32 1.56 -5.00
C ALA A 162 17.72 2.66 -4.11
N ASP A 163 18.31 3.85 -4.10
CA ASP A 163 17.79 4.97 -3.31
C ASP A 163 16.43 5.48 -3.79
N CYS A 164 16.12 5.40 -5.08
CA CYS A 164 14.79 5.74 -5.62
C CYS A 164 13.74 4.69 -5.21
N GLY A 165 14.09 3.40 -5.27
CA GLY A 165 13.22 2.32 -4.77
C GLY A 165 12.96 2.40 -3.26
N LYS A 166 14.00 2.70 -2.48
CA LYS A 166 13.91 2.94 -1.04
C LYS A 166 13.07 4.18 -0.70
N ALA A 167 13.31 5.30 -1.36
CA ALA A 167 12.55 6.53 -1.15
C ALA A 167 11.06 6.35 -1.50
N TYR A 168 10.75 5.57 -2.55
CA TYR A 168 9.38 5.18 -2.84
C TYR A 168 8.77 4.35 -1.70
N PHE A 169 9.46 3.34 -1.19
CA PHE A 169 8.95 2.52 -0.08
C PHE A 169 8.63 3.39 1.16
N HIS A 170 9.49 4.34 1.51
CA HIS A 170 9.24 5.27 2.60
C HIS A 170 8.07 6.23 2.31
N TRP A 171 7.97 6.77 1.09
CA TRP A 171 6.84 7.61 0.68
C TRP A 171 5.49 6.88 0.73
N ASP A 172 5.43 5.68 0.15
CA ASP A 172 4.24 4.81 0.10
C ASP A 172 3.79 4.41 1.52
N LEU A 173 4.73 3.98 2.37
CA LEU A 173 4.48 3.67 3.78
C LEU A 173 4.03 4.88 4.59
N CYS A 174 4.55 6.07 4.30
CA CYS A 174 4.11 7.30 4.95
C CYS A 174 2.64 7.61 4.60
N LEU A 175 2.28 7.59 3.32
CA LEU A 175 0.90 7.83 2.88
C LEU A 175 -0.06 6.75 3.42
N SER A 176 0.38 5.49 3.46
CA SER A 176 -0.40 4.40 4.05
C SER A 176 -0.62 4.58 5.56
N LYS A 177 0.32 5.19 6.29
CA LYS A 177 0.15 5.51 7.72
C LYS A 177 -0.75 6.74 7.92
N ALA A 178 -0.48 7.84 7.20
CA ALA A 178 -1.27 9.07 7.27
C ALA A 178 -2.75 8.84 6.95
N CYS A 179 -3.02 8.13 5.85
CA CYS A 179 -4.38 7.90 5.34
C CYS A 179 -5.02 6.60 5.85
N SER A 180 -4.44 5.95 6.87
CA SER A 180 -4.88 4.65 7.40
C SER A 180 -6.33 4.60 7.90
N LYS A 181 -6.92 5.75 8.26
CA LYS A 181 -8.32 5.89 8.70
C LYS A 181 -9.27 6.39 7.60
N CYS A 182 -8.74 6.85 6.47
CA CYS A 182 -9.51 7.49 5.40
C CYS A 182 -10.14 6.45 4.47
N THR A 183 -11.37 6.70 4.01
CA THR A 183 -12.09 5.77 3.12
C THR A 183 -12.74 6.48 1.93
N GLY A 184 -13.16 5.71 0.92
CA GLY A 184 -13.89 6.24 -0.24
C GLY A 184 -13.16 7.39 -0.94
N SER A 185 -13.84 8.53 -1.10
CA SER A 185 -13.28 9.75 -1.68
C SER A 185 -12.23 10.43 -0.81
N GLU A 186 -12.33 10.32 0.52
CA GLU A 186 -11.42 11.00 1.45
C GLU A 186 -10.01 10.42 1.38
N ALA A 187 -9.89 9.12 1.10
CA ALA A 187 -8.61 8.45 0.89
C ALA A 187 -7.81 9.06 -0.29
N LYS A 188 -8.50 9.53 -1.34
CA LYS A 188 -7.86 10.29 -2.44
C LYS A 188 -7.38 11.66 -1.95
N SER A 189 -8.25 12.44 -1.30
CA SER A 189 -7.87 13.78 -0.82
C SER A 189 -6.70 13.70 0.16
N CYS A 190 -6.77 12.81 1.15
CA CYS A 190 -5.69 12.55 2.10
C CYS A 190 -4.36 12.24 1.39
N ALA A 191 -4.36 11.35 0.39
CA ALA A 191 -3.14 11.03 -0.33
C ALA A 191 -2.54 12.24 -1.07
N GLN A 192 -3.36 13.21 -1.50
CA GLN A 192 -2.90 14.44 -2.15
C GLN A 192 -2.42 15.48 -1.12
N ASP A 193 -3.16 15.65 -0.02
CA ASP A 193 -2.85 16.61 1.04
C ASP A 193 -1.61 16.20 1.85
N ALA A 194 -1.52 14.91 2.24
CA ALA A 194 -0.42 14.37 3.02
C ALA A 194 0.93 14.44 2.28
N GLN A 195 0.96 14.39 0.95
CA GLN A 195 2.19 14.65 0.17
C GLN A 195 2.75 16.06 0.38
N LEU A 196 1.90 17.02 0.77
CA LEU A 196 2.28 18.42 1.04
C LEU A 196 2.46 18.72 2.53
N THR A 197 1.91 17.88 3.42
CA THR A 197 1.96 18.02 4.88
C THR A 197 2.71 16.86 5.56
N ALA A 198 2.00 15.86 6.09
CA ALA A 198 2.54 14.80 6.95
C ALA A 198 3.68 13.99 6.31
N CYS A 199 3.63 13.80 4.99
CA CYS A 199 4.59 13.04 4.19
C CYS A 199 5.42 13.91 3.23
N LYS A 200 5.48 15.22 3.48
CA LYS A 200 6.26 16.16 2.66
C LYS A 200 7.73 15.75 2.56
N GLY A 201 8.39 15.46 3.68
CA GLY A 201 9.81 15.08 3.69
C GLY A 201 10.09 13.79 2.90
N ALA A 202 9.16 12.82 2.92
CA ALA A 202 9.26 11.60 2.13
C ALA A 202 9.02 11.87 0.62
N SER A 203 8.13 12.81 0.29
CA SER A 203 7.86 13.24 -1.09
C SER A 203 9.05 14.00 -1.69
N GLU A 204 9.67 14.91 -0.92
CA GLU A 204 10.89 15.62 -1.30
C GLU A 204 12.08 14.64 -1.48
N ALA A 205 12.21 13.64 -0.59
CA ALA A 205 13.22 12.59 -0.71
C ALA A 205 13.01 11.70 -1.95
N LEU A 206 11.76 11.34 -2.28
CA LEU A 206 11.41 10.58 -3.49
C LEU A 206 11.80 11.34 -4.76
N VAL A 207 11.41 12.62 -4.85
CA VAL A 207 11.77 13.48 -5.99
C VAL A 207 13.30 13.59 -6.12
N ALA A 208 14.02 13.81 -5.02
CA ALA A 208 15.48 13.90 -5.04
C ALA A 208 16.14 12.59 -5.53
N ALA A 209 15.80 11.45 -4.92
CA ALA A 209 16.42 10.16 -5.22
C ALA A 209 16.15 9.66 -6.66
N CYS A 210 14.96 9.91 -7.19
CA CYS A 210 14.57 9.42 -8.51
C CYS A 210 15.08 10.27 -9.69
N GLY A 211 15.59 11.48 -9.46
CA GLY A 211 16.19 12.31 -10.52
C GLY A 211 15.92 13.81 -10.44
N GLY A 212 15.44 14.31 -9.30
CA GLY A 212 15.25 15.74 -9.03
C GLY A 212 14.01 16.36 -9.68
N THR A 213 13.12 15.58 -10.30
CA THR A 213 11.86 16.08 -10.87
C THR A 213 10.70 15.10 -10.68
N GLU A 214 9.49 15.63 -10.49
CA GLU A 214 8.25 14.86 -10.52
C GLU A 214 8.09 14.10 -11.84
N ALA A 215 8.53 14.67 -12.97
CA ALA A 215 8.40 14.02 -14.28
C ALA A 215 9.13 12.66 -14.36
N GLU A 216 10.33 12.56 -13.78
CA GLU A 216 11.07 11.28 -13.70
C GLU A 216 10.46 10.32 -12.68
N VAL A 217 10.00 10.81 -11.51
CA VAL A 217 9.20 9.99 -10.55
C VAL A 217 7.99 9.38 -11.28
N ASN A 218 7.19 10.22 -11.93
CA ASN A 218 5.94 9.84 -12.58
C ASN A 218 6.16 8.85 -13.74
N LYS A 219 7.31 8.92 -14.40
CA LYS A 219 7.78 7.97 -15.42
C LYS A 219 8.12 6.60 -14.82
N HIS A 220 8.84 6.55 -13.69
CA HIS A 220 9.13 5.29 -13.00
C HIS A 220 7.85 4.66 -12.42
N LEU A 221 7.02 5.46 -11.74
CA LEU A 221 5.71 5.03 -11.23
C LEU A 221 4.77 4.59 -12.35
N GLY A 222 4.78 5.27 -13.50
CA GLY A 222 3.96 4.93 -14.66
C GLY A 222 4.34 3.60 -15.33
N ALA A 223 5.54 3.07 -15.11
CA ALA A 223 5.91 1.72 -15.56
C ALA A 223 5.46 0.64 -14.56
N CYS A 224 5.59 0.91 -13.25
CA CYS A 224 5.24 -0.03 -12.17
C CYS A 224 3.74 -0.09 -11.86
N PHE A 225 3.01 1.02 -12.00
CA PHE A 225 1.64 1.19 -11.52
C PHE A 225 0.79 1.89 -12.58
N LYS A 226 0.60 1.23 -13.73
CA LYS A 226 -0.23 1.78 -14.81
C LYS A 226 -1.66 2.01 -14.31
N ALA A 227 -2.25 3.16 -14.67
CA ALA A 227 -3.61 3.49 -14.25
C ALA A 227 -4.62 2.45 -14.76
N GLY A 228 -5.35 1.81 -13.84
CA GLY A 228 -6.28 0.71 -14.13
C GLY A 228 -5.65 -0.68 -14.20
N GLU A 229 -4.33 -0.82 -14.05
CA GLU A 229 -3.65 -2.11 -13.85
C GLU A 229 -3.52 -2.40 -12.35
N VAL A 230 -3.69 -3.65 -11.93
CA VAL A 230 -3.60 -4.07 -10.52
C VAL A 230 -2.17 -3.87 -10.01
N SER A 231 -2.00 -3.16 -8.89
CA SER A 231 -0.71 -2.59 -8.44
C SER A 231 0.44 -3.58 -8.26
N VAL A 232 0.15 -4.86 -8.02
CA VAL A 232 1.17 -5.91 -7.88
C VAL A 232 1.78 -6.36 -9.23
N LYS A 233 1.11 -6.06 -10.36
CA LYS A 233 1.52 -6.53 -11.69
C LYS A 233 2.84 -5.96 -12.17
N GLY A 234 3.13 -4.68 -11.93
CA GLY A 234 4.44 -4.09 -12.23
C GLY A 234 5.57 -4.75 -11.45
N PRO A 235 5.50 -4.83 -10.11
CA PRO A 235 6.43 -5.62 -9.30
C PRO A 235 6.67 -7.04 -9.82
N ILE A 236 5.62 -7.78 -10.22
CA ILE A 236 5.77 -9.11 -10.83
C ILE A 236 6.47 -9.04 -12.19
N ARG A 237 6.09 -8.10 -13.06
CA ARG A 237 6.67 -7.90 -14.40
C ARG A 237 8.16 -7.59 -14.34
N GLU A 238 8.57 -6.70 -13.46
CA GLU A 238 9.96 -6.28 -13.34
C GLU A 238 10.81 -7.28 -12.53
N GLN A 239 10.29 -7.91 -11.47
CA GLN A 239 11.08 -8.83 -10.64
C GLN A 239 11.09 -10.29 -11.16
N CYS A 240 10.00 -10.77 -11.77
CA CYS A 240 9.79 -12.19 -12.09
C CYS A 240 9.63 -12.52 -13.58
N ILE A 241 9.28 -11.56 -14.44
CA ILE A 241 9.21 -11.78 -15.89
C ILE A 241 10.51 -11.30 -16.55
N LYS A 242 10.79 -10.00 -16.45
CA LYS A 242 12.01 -9.39 -16.98
C LYS A 242 13.22 -9.71 -16.10
N GLY A 243 13.25 -9.12 -14.89
CA GLY A 243 14.40 -9.07 -14.01
C GLY A 243 15.64 -8.41 -14.64
N VAL A 244 16.69 -8.33 -13.82
CA VAL A 244 18.08 -8.14 -14.26
C VAL A 244 18.89 -9.09 -13.39
N ASP A 245 19.58 -10.06 -13.99
CA ASP A 245 20.49 -10.94 -13.23
C ASP A 245 21.72 -10.13 -12.79
N LYS A 246 21.65 -9.52 -11.61
CA LYS A 246 22.79 -8.82 -10.99
C LYS A 246 23.99 -9.76 -10.77
N ASP A 247 23.73 -11.06 -10.63
CA ASP A 247 24.74 -12.12 -10.51
C ASP A 247 25.38 -12.51 -11.85
N ALA A 248 24.83 -12.10 -13.00
CA ALA A 248 25.40 -12.38 -14.33
C ALA A 248 26.49 -11.37 -14.75
N SER A 249 26.99 -10.54 -13.84
CA SER A 249 27.96 -9.47 -14.09
C SER A 249 29.40 -9.81 -13.65
N THR A 250 29.75 -11.09 -13.51
CA THR A 250 31.12 -11.53 -13.17
C THR A 250 31.62 -12.68 -14.06
N ASP A 251 32.09 -12.32 -15.25
CA ASP A 251 33.01 -13.08 -16.13
C ASP A 251 33.93 -12.07 -16.85
#